data_AF-A0A4Y2LNB9-F1
#
_entry.id   AF-A0A4Y2LNB9-F1
#
_cell.length_a   1.000
_cell.length_b   1.000
_cell.length_c   1.000
_cell.angle_alpha   90.00
_cell.angle_beta   90.00
_cell.angle_gamma   90.00
#
_symmetry.space_group_name_H-M   'P 1'
#
loop_
_entity.id
_entity.type
_entity.pdbx_description
1 polymer ?
#
loop_
_entity_poly.entity_id
_entity_poly.type
_entity_poly.pdbx_seq_one_letter_code
_entity_poly.pdbx_strand_id
1 'polypeptide(L)'
;MEVQEIADDRNATRREEQFFLELFQRVLILINRSRVSSDDISDGIEKIIAHFRERGPADACAVNNFLTLGDLLGYFYWSSPLSAGVTRNKMLVAIRNCEEFRSSLHRPLLKVVSVGGGTGSDIVGLYSALYEEECAFQSMDITLMDNNREWEPFHQVVETCLRQNDFGNASRLINIKRITSSFIYADLRNKGPAEWRLNLRLADIVWMKGVRSILRDDSERYMITAVSTENFSNYI
;
A
#
# COMPACT_ATOMS: atom_id res chain seq x y z
N MET A 1 17.59 -32.13 1.70
CA MET A 1 17.00 -31.33 0.62
C MET A 1 16.12 -30.23 1.22
N GLU A 2 15.15 -30.54 2.10
CA GLU A 2 14.33 -29.53 2.81
C GLU A 2 15.10 -28.46 3.60
N VAL A 3 16.20 -28.81 4.27
CA VAL A 3 16.96 -27.84 5.11
C VAL A 3 17.64 -26.74 4.27
N GLN A 4 18.04 -27.07 3.04
CA GLN A 4 18.69 -26.11 2.13
C GLN A 4 17.65 -25.14 1.56
N GLU A 5 16.50 -25.66 1.14
CA GLU A 5 15.39 -24.88 0.57
C GLU A 5 14.81 -23.87 1.59
N ILE A 6 14.68 -24.27 2.87
CA ILE A 6 14.26 -23.37 3.96
C ILE A 6 15.30 -22.27 4.22
N ALA A 7 16.59 -22.57 4.10
CA ALA A 7 17.66 -21.59 4.30
C ALA A 7 17.72 -20.57 3.16
N ASP A 8 17.53 -21.03 1.92
CA ASP A 8 17.52 -20.19 0.72
C ASP A 8 16.30 -19.26 0.69
N ASP A 9 15.12 -19.75 1.06
CA ASP A 9 13.88 -18.94 1.15
C ASP A 9 13.98 -17.83 2.25
N ARG A 10 14.57 -18.16 3.40
CA ARG A 10 14.84 -17.17 4.46
C ARG A 10 15.82 -16.08 4.02
N ASN A 11 16.83 -16.45 3.24
CA ASN A 11 17.80 -15.48 2.72
C ASN A 11 17.18 -14.58 1.65
N ALA A 12 16.33 -15.12 0.78
CA ALA A 12 15.59 -14.35 -0.21
C ALA A 12 14.64 -13.32 0.44
N THR A 13 13.86 -13.75 1.44
CA THR A 13 12.95 -12.85 2.17
C THR A 13 13.70 -11.71 2.87
N ARG A 14 14.81 -12.00 3.56
CA ARG A 14 15.64 -10.96 4.21
C ARG A 14 16.21 -9.95 3.21
N ARG A 15 16.60 -10.43 2.02
CA ARG A 15 17.11 -9.57 0.96
C ARG A 15 16.04 -8.61 0.45
N GLU A 16 14.81 -9.10 0.30
CA GLU A 16 13.70 -8.27 -0.14
C GLU A 16 13.30 -7.22 0.92
N GLU A 17 13.30 -7.60 2.20
CA GLU A 17 13.09 -6.65 3.30
C GLU A 17 14.15 -5.54 3.33
N GLN A 18 15.41 -5.87 3.01
CA GLN A 18 16.47 -4.89 2.88
C GLN A 18 16.21 -3.90 1.73
N PHE A 19 15.71 -4.36 0.58
CA PHE A 19 15.31 -3.47 -0.52
C PHE A 19 14.17 -2.51 -0.12
N PHE A 20 13.23 -2.96 0.72
CA PHE A 20 12.19 -2.06 1.24
C PHE A 20 12.79 -0.96 2.12
N LEU A 21 13.72 -1.31 3.02
CA LEU A 21 14.40 -0.33 3.86
C LEU A 21 15.14 0.71 3.01
N GLU A 22 15.89 0.27 2.02
CA GLU A 22 16.65 1.13 1.10
C GLU A 22 15.75 2.05 0.28
N LEU A 23 14.64 1.52 -0.25
CA LEU A 23 13.64 2.30 -0.99
C LEU A 23 13.09 3.43 -0.14
N PHE A 24 12.56 3.11 1.04
CA PHE A 24 11.88 4.10 1.86
C PHE A 24 12.87 5.09 2.48
N GLN A 25 14.11 4.68 2.76
CA GLN A 25 15.18 5.61 3.13
C GLN A 25 15.49 6.58 1.98
N ARG A 26 15.55 6.11 0.73
CA ARG A 26 15.77 6.98 -0.43
C ARG A 26 14.63 7.97 -0.62
N VAL A 27 13.39 7.52 -0.50
CA VAL A 27 12.20 8.38 -0.59
C VAL A 27 12.23 9.46 0.49
N LEU A 28 12.55 9.09 1.74
CA LEU A 28 12.67 10.03 2.85
C LEU A 28 13.66 11.15 2.54
N ILE A 29 14.84 10.81 2.01
CA ILE A 29 15.88 11.78 1.62
C ILE A 29 15.36 12.74 0.54
N LEU A 30 14.69 12.19 -0.49
CA LEU A 30 14.20 12.97 -1.64
C LEU A 30 13.04 13.92 -1.29
N ILE A 31 12.20 13.55 -0.33
CA ILE A 31 11.09 14.36 0.15
C ILE A 31 11.58 15.41 1.16
N ASN A 32 12.39 15.00 2.13
CA ASN A 32 12.88 15.92 3.15
C ASN A 32 13.71 17.04 2.52
N ARG A 33 14.62 16.74 1.58
CA ARG A 33 15.55 17.73 0.98
C ARG A 33 16.22 18.63 2.03
N SER A 34 16.55 18.06 3.19
CA SER A 34 17.11 18.75 4.36
C SER A 34 16.26 19.90 4.93
N ARG A 35 14.92 19.85 4.77
CA ARG A 35 13.99 20.86 5.30
C ARG A 35 13.64 20.64 6.77
N VAL A 36 13.75 19.41 7.23
CA VAL A 36 13.38 18.95 8.57
C VAL A 36 14.59 18.25 9.19
N SER A 37 14.88 18.55 10.45
CA SER A 37 16.02 17.96 11.16
C SER A 37 15.75 16.50 11.53
N SER A 38 16.81 15.75 11.85
CA SER A 38 16.67 14.38 12.36
C SER A 38 15.92 14.34 13.69
N ASP A 39 16.04 15.40 14.50
CA ASP A 39 15.37 15.52 15.80
C ASP A 39 13.86 15.68 15.59
N ASP A 40 13.44 16.56 14.67
CA ASP A 40 12.01 16.73 14.32
C ASP A 40 11.37 15.44 13.77
N ILE A 41 12.12 14.65 12.97
CA ILE A 41 11.65 13.35 12.47
C ILE A 41 11.52 12.37 13.64
N SER A 42 12.46 12.38 14.58
CA SER A 42 12.43 11.52 15.77
C SER A 42 11.24 11.85 16.67
N ASP A 43 10.98 13.14 16.90
CA ASP A 43 9.80 13.61 17.63
C ASP A 43 8.50 13.14 16.96
N GLY A 44 8.45 13.22 15.62
CA GLY A 44 7.33 12.70 14.83
C GLY A 44 7.13 11.19 15.02
N ILE A 45 8.21 10.40 15.05
CA ILE A 45 8.17 8.95 15.30
C ILE A 45 7.61 8.68 16.71
N GLU A 46 8.16 9.34 17.73
CA GLU A 46 7.76 9.14 19.13
C GLU A 46 6.27 9.48 19.34
N LYS A 47 5.82 10.60 18.77
CA LYS A 47 4.41 11.01 18.81
C LYS A 47 3.51 9.95 18.21
N ILE A 48 3.82 9.42 17.02
CA ILE A 48 3.03 8.37 16.36
C ILE A 48 3.02 7.07 17.17
N ILE A 49 4.16 6.67 17.73
CA ILE A 49 4.24 5.49 18.60
C ILE A 49 3.37 5.68 19.85
N ALA A 50 3.37 6.86 20.46
CA ALA A 50 2.52 7.18 21.59
C ALA A 50 1.03 7.05 21.23
N HIS A 51 0.60 7.65 20.12
CA HIS A 51 -0.77 7.48 19.61
C HIS A 51 -1.14 6.00 19.43
N PHE A 52 -0.25 5.21 18.82
CA PHE A 52 -0.50 3.80 18.59
C PHE A 52 -0.64 3.00 19.89
N ARG A 53 0.22 3.27 20.88
CA ARG A 53 0.23 2.57 22.18
C ARG A 53 -0.93 2.97 23.08
N GLU A 54 -1.28 4.24 23.12
CA GLU A 54 -2.23 4.80 24.10
C GLU A 54 -3.66 4.84 23.57
N ARG A 55 -3.84 5.06 22.27
CA ARG A 55 -5.14 5.34 21.64
C ARG A 55 -5.47 4.38 20.48
N GLY A 56 -4.49 3.60 20.05
CA GLY A 56 -4.64 2.55 19.05
C GLY A 56 -4.44 3.02 17.60
N PRO A 57 -4.51 2.08 16.63
CA PRO A 57 -4.18 2.34 15.23
C PRO A 57 -5.09 3.38 14.56
N ALA A 58 -6.36 3.43 14.96
CA ALA A 58 -7.35 4.35 14.39
C ALA A 58 -6.98 5.81 14.63
N ASP A 59 -6.49 6.10 15.84
CA ASP A 59 -6.04 7.42 16.25
C ASP A 59 -4.69 7.74 15.62
N ALA A 60 -3.71 6.81 15.68
CA ALA A 60 -2.38 7.01 15.09
C ALA A 60 -2.40 7.37 13.59
N CYS A 61 -3.38 6.85 12.84
CA CYS A 61 -3.55 7.13 11.41
C CYS A 61 -4.49 8.32 11.12
N ALA A 62 -4.99 9.03 12.13
CA ALA A 62 -5.94 10.12 11.93
C ALA A 62 -5.23 11.35 11.33
N VAL A 63 -5.85 11.96 10.32
CA VAL A 63 -5.28 13.08 9.53
C VAL A 63 -4.80 14.23 10.42
N ASN A 64 -5.51 14.52 11.51
CA ASN A 64 -5.20 15.57 12.46
C ASN A 64 -3.90 15.34 13.26
N ASN A 65 -3.29 14.16 13.18
CA ASN A 65 -2.01 13.90 13.83
C ASN A 65 -0.80 14.28 12.96
N PHE A 66 -1.01 14.54 11.66
CA PHE A 66 0.02 14.92 10.70
C PHE A 66 0.00 16.43 10.42
N LEU A 67 0.35 17.25 11.41
CA LEU A 67 0.26 18.71 11.32
C LEU A 67 1.52 19.34 10.71
N THR A 68 2.64 18.62 10.76
CA THR A 68 3.94 19.10 10.30
C THR A 68 4.57 18.11 9.32
N LEU A 69 5.54 18.59 8.54
CA LEU A 69 6.36 17.71 7.70
C LEU A 69 7.15 16.70 8.55
N GLY A 70 7.57 17.06 9.77
CA GLY A 70 8.19 16.14 10.73
C GLY A 70 7.27 14.98 11.10
N ASP A 71 5.98 15.26 11.38
CA ASP A 71 4.99 14.22 11.65
C ASP A 71 4.82 13.25 10.46
N LEU A 72 4.71 13.80 9.24
CA LEU A 72 4.57 13.01 8.01
C LEU A 72 5.80 12.13 7.77
N LEU A 73 6.99 12.71 7.88
CA LEU A 73 8.27 12.00 7.69
C LEU A 73 8.49 10.94 8.77
N GLY A 74 8.16 11.24 10.03
CA GLY A 74 8.27 10.30 11.14
C GLY A 74 7.34 9.09 10.97
N TYR A 75 6.08 9.34 10.62
CA TYR A 75 5.14 8.26 10.31
C TYR A 75 5.61 7.43 9.11
N PHE A 76 6.05 8.09 8.03
CA PHE A 76 6.52 7.42 6.83
C PHE A 76 7.72 6.52 7.11
N TYR A 77 8.70 7.03 7.86
CA TYR A 77 9.90 6.29 8.27
C TYR A 77 9.54 5.06 9.09
N TRP A 78 8.68 5.23 10.10
CA TRP A 78 8.32 4.15 11.01
C TRP A 78 7.46 3.08 10.33
N SER A 79 6.47 3.48 9.53
CA SER A 79 5.44 2.56 9.04
C SER A 79 5.74 1.92 7.68
N SER A 80 6.47 2.59 6.78
CA SER A 80 6.54 2.16 5.37
C SER A 80 7.18 0.80 5.14
N PRO A 81 8.39 0.51 5.69
CA PRO A 81 9.04 -0.78 5.46
C PRO A 81 8.22 -1.94 6.05
N LEU A 82 7.70 -1.75 7.26
CA LEU A 82 6.81 -2.70 7.92
C LEU A 82 5.55 -2.92 7.09
N SER A 83 5.02 -1.84 6.51
CA SER A 83 3.82 -1.92 5.69
C SER A 83 4.06 -2.78 4.44
N ALA A 84 5.14 -2.53 3.70
CA ALA A 84 5.51 -3.31 2.53
C ALA A 84 5.72 -4.79 2.88
N GLY A 85 6.53 -5.09 3.91
CA GLY A 85 6.83 -6.47 4.33
C GLY A 85 5.58 -7.25 4.74
N VAL A 86 4.72 -6.68 5.59
CA VAL A 86 3.47 -7.31 6.00
C VAL A 86 2.55 -7.57 4.81
N THR A 87 2.47 -6.61 3.88
CA THR A 87 1.64 -6.77 2.68
C THR A 87 2.18 -7.88 1.79
N ARG A 88 3.49 -7.89 1.49
CA ARG A 88 4.14 -8.95 0.70
C ARG A 88 3.82 -10.34 1.26
N ASN A 89 4.05 -10.54 2.56
CA ASN A 89 3.86 -11.86 3.18
C ASN A 89 2.41 -12.31 3.14
N LYS A 90 1.45 -11.41 3.39
CA LYS A 90 0.02 -11.73 3.27
C LYS A 90 -0.38 -12.06 1.83
N MET A 91 0.18 -11.34 0.87
CA MET A 91 -0.08 -11.55 -0.55
C MET A 91 0.45 -12.89 -1.04
N LEU A 92 1.68 -13.26 -0.69
CA LEU A 92 2.24 -14.58 -1.01
C LEU A 92 1.35 -15.71 -0.47
N VAL A 93 0.92 -15.59 0.80
CA VAL A 93 -0.01 -16.56 1.41
C VAL A 93 -1.34 -16.59 0.65
N ALA A 94 -1.91 -15.45 0.29
CA ALA A 94 -3.17 -15.38 -0.44
C ALA A 94 -3.07 -16.00 -1.85
N ILE A 95 -2.00 -15.71 -2.59
CA ILE A 95 -1.79 -16.26 -3.94
C ILE A 95 -1.65 -17.78 -3.90
N ARG A 96 -0.90 -18.31 -2.93
CA ARG A 96 -0.65 -19.74 -2.80
C ARG A 96 -1.88 -20.52 -2.31
N ASN A 97 -2.69 -19.93 -1.43
CA ASN A 97 -3.72 -20.65 -0.68
C ASN A 97 -5.18 -20.26 -1.01
N CYS A 98 -5.41 -19.22 -1.81
CA CYS A 98 -6.75 -18.78 -2.19
C CYS A 98 -6.92 -18.81 -3.71
N GLU A 99 -7.58 -19.85 -4.22
CA GLU A 99 -7.77 -20.07 -5.66
C GLU A 99 -8.57 -18.96 -6.33
N GLU A 100 -9.61 -18.44 -5.67
CA GLU A 100 -10.41 -17.33 -6.16
C GLU A 100 -9.56 -16.06 -6.32
N PHE A 101 -8.74 -15.76 -5.30
CA PHE A 101 -7.82 -14.65 -5.36
C PHE A 101 -6.79 -14.82 -6.48
N ARG A 102 -6.14 -15.98 -6.57
CA ARG A 102 -5.18 -16.29 -7.64
C ARG A 102 -5.81 -16.18 -9.03
N SER A 103 -7.05 -16.62 -9.19
CA SER A 103 -7.78 -16.54 -10.46
C SER A 103 -8.00 -15.10 -10.93
N SER A 104 -8.19 -14.15 -10.00
CA SER A 104 -8.32 -12.72 -10.33
C SER A 104 -7.06 -12.15 -11.00
N LEU A 105 -5.88 -12.73 -10.73
CA LEU A 105 -4.58 -12.27 -11.24
C LEU A 105 -4.27 -12.73 -12.68
N HIS A 106 -5.11 -13.58 -13.28
CA HIS A 106 -4.97 -14.03 -14.67
C HIS A 106 -5.61 -13.06 -15.69
N ARG A 107 -6.20 -11.95 -15.24
CA ARG A 107 -6.76 -10.94 -16.14
C ARG A 107 -5.64 -10.24 -16.95
N PRO A 108 -5.83 -9.98 -18.26
CA PRO A 108 -4.86 -9.23 -19.05
C PRO A 108 -4.56 -7.84 -18.48
N LEU A 109 -5.62 -7.15 -18.04
CA LEU A 109 -5.57 -5.89 -17.30
C LEU A 109 -6.13 -6.11 -15.90
N LEU A 110 -5.31 -5.85 -14.88
CA LEU A 110 -5.71 -5.91 -13.49
C LEU A 110 -5.96 -4.50 -12.95
N LYS A 111 -7.14 -4.26 -12.39
CA LYS A 111 -7.52 -2.99 -11.75
C LYS A 111 -7.53 -3.16 -10.23
N VAL A 112 -6.62 -2.47 -9.56
CA VAL A 112 -6.49 -2.53 -8.10
C VAL A 112 -6.85 -1.18 -7.51
N VAL A 113 -7.71 -1.17 -6.49
CA VAL A 113 -7.98 0.02 -5.69
C VAL A 113 -7.47 -0.20 -4.28
N SER A 114 -6.52 0.62 -3.83
CA SER A 114 -6.06 0.63 -2.43
C SER A 114 -6.79 1.71 -1.65
N VAL A 115 -7.62 1.29 -0.70
CA VAL A 115 -8.36 2.17 0.19
C VAL A 115 -7.56 2.40 1.47
N GLY A 116 -7.40 3.66 1.86
CA GLY A 116 -6.46 4.05 2.92
C GLY A 116 -5.02 3.79 2.49
N GLY A 117 -4.72 4.06 1.21
CA GLY A 117 -3.45 3.71 0.59
C GLY A 117 -2.25 4.46 1.16
N GLY A 118 -2.47 5.57 1.87
CA GLY A 118 -1.42 6.41 2.43
C GLY A 118 -0.36 6.75 1.41
N THR A 119 0.91 6.53 1.76
CA THR A 119 2.07 6.76 0.90
C THR A 119 2.29 5.71 -0.19
N GLY A 120 1.42 4.69 -0.28
CA GLY A 120 1.54 3.59 -1.23
C GLY A 120 2.57 2.52 -0.84
N SER A 121 3.02 2.50 0.41
CA SER A 121 4.05 1.57 0.88
C SER A 121 3.57 0.11 0.88
N ASP A 122 2.27 -0.12 1.07
CA ASP A 122 1.66 -1.45 0.95
C ASP A 122 1.65 -1.97 -0.49
N ILE A 123 1.43 -1.10 -1.47
CA ILE A 123 1.50 -1.42 -2.89
C ILE A 123 2.90 -1.91 -3.30
N VAL A 124 3.97 -1.41 -2.67
CA VAL A 124 5.32 -1.95 -2.87
C VAL A 124 5.39 -3.44 -2.51
N GLY A 125 4.79 -3.81 -1.36
CA GLY A 125 4.70 -5.20 -0.95
C GLY A 125 3.85 -6.06 -1.89
N LEU A 126 2.77 -5.49 -2.43
CA LEU A 126 1.94 -6.11 -3.46
C LEU A 126 2.77 -6.42 -4.71
N TYR A 127 3.49 -5.43 -5.25
CA TYR A 127 4.35 -5.62 -6.41
C TYR A 127 5.40 -6.70 -6.19
N SER A 128 6.04 -6.68 -5.02
CA SER A 128 7.06 -7.67 -4.67
C SER A 128 6.49 -9.10 -4.70
N ALA A 129 5.33 -9.32 -4.09
CA ALA A 129 4.68 -10.64 -4.08
C ALA A 129 4.21 -11.09 -5.47
N LEU A 130 3.66 -10.19 -6.28
CA LEU A 130 3.19 -10.50 -7.63
C LEU A 130 4.32 -10.88 -8.58
N TYR A 131 5.49 -10.26 -8.41
CA TYR A 131 6.69 -10.63 -9.17
C TYR A 131 7.20 -12.02 -8.78
N GLU A 132 7.25 -12.29 -7.48
CA GLU A 132 7.76 -13.56 -6.94
C GLU A 132 6.90 -14.76 -7.32
N GLU A 133 5.57 -14.57 -7.39
CA GLU A 133 4.63 -15.60 -7.83
C GLU A 133 4.42 -15.59 -9.36
N GLU A 134 5.25 -14.86 -10.11
CA GLU A 134 5.25 -14.82 -11.58
C GLU A 134 3.86 -14.62 -12.21
N CYS A 135 3.07 -13.70 -11.65
CA CYS A 135 1.66 -13.54 -12.03
C CYS A 135 1.48 -13.15 -13.51
N ALA A 136 0.47 -13.74 -14.16
CA ALA A 136 0.31 -13.74 -15.62
C ALA A 136 -0.21 -12.44 -16.24
N PHE A 137 -0.74 -11.47 -15.47
CA PHE A 137 -1.29 -10.22 -15.99
C PHE A 137 -0.28 -9.46 -16.87
N GLN A 138 -0.76 -8.68 -17.85
CA GLN A 138 0.10 -7.91 -18.76
C GLN A 138 0.24 -6.44 -18.31
N SER A 139 -0.86 -5.85 -17.87
CA SER A 139 -0.93 -4.49 -17.37
C SER A 139 -1.69 -4.40 -16.06
N MET A 140 -1.37 -3.39 -15.26
CA MET A 140 -2.05 -3.11 -14.00
C MET A 140 -2.32 -1.63 -13.86
N ASP A 141 -3.54 -1.27 -13.47
CA ASP A 141 -3.92 0.07 -13.10
C ASP A 141 -4.21 0.09 -11.60
N ILE A 142 -3.49 0.93 -10.85
CA ILE A 142 -3.65 1.06 -9.40
C ILE A 142 -4.19 2.44 -9.08
N THR A 143 -5.23 2.49 -8.27
CA THR A 143 -5.75 3.73 -7.69
C THR A 143 -5.59 3.71 -6.18
N LEU A 144 -4.80 4.62 -5.64
CA LEU A 144 -4.68 4.84 -4.20
C LEU A 144 -5.72 5.87 -3.77
N MET A 145 -6.51 5.54 -2.76
CA MET A 145 -7.53 6.40 -2.19
C MET A 145 -7.19 6.71 -0.73
N ASP A 146 -7.05 7.98 -0.39
CA ASP A 146 -6.78 8.39 0.99
C ASP A 146 -7.44 9.74 1.32
N ASN A 147 -7.77 9.96 2.59
CA ASN A 147 -8.36 11.20 3.07
C ASN A 147 -7.30 12.21 3.54
N ASN A 148 -6.01 11.90 3.40
CA ASN A 148 -4.92 12.85 3.58
C ASN A 148 -4.19 13.09 2.26
N ARG A 149 -4.34 14.30 1.69
CA ARG A 149 -3.69 14.70 0.42
C ARG A 149 -2.18 14.77 0.53
N GLU A 150 -1.64 14.98 1.73
CA GLU A 150 -0.20 15.12 1.95
C GLU A 150 0.59 13.84 1.63
N TRP A 151 -0.10 12.71 1.42
CA TRP A 151 0.53 11.47 0.98
C TRP A 151 0.79 11.37 -0.52
N GLU A 152 0.10 12.17 -1.34
CA GLU A 152 0.30 12.13 -2.79
C GLU A 152 1.76 12.40 -3.21
N PRO A 153 2.45 13.42 -2.67
CA PRO A 153 3.87 13.63 -2.96
C PRO A 153 4.76 12.43 -2.56
N PHE A 154 4.43 11.74 -1.46
CA PHE A 154 5.17 10.54 -1.05
C PHE A 154 5.01 9.42 -2.06
N HIS A 155 3.77 9.14 -2.46
CA HIS A 155 3.47 8.14 -3.46
C HIS A 155 4.18 8.42 -4.80
N GLN A 156 4.16 9.67 -5.27
CA GLN A 156 4.85 10.06 -6.51
C GLN A 156 6.37 9.82 -6.44
N VAL A 157 7.00 10.08 -5.29
CA VAL A 157 8.43 9.82 -5.10
C VAL A 157 8.71 8.31 -5.00
N VAL A 158 7.86 7.53 -4.32
CA VAL A 158 7.94 6.06 -4.30
C VAL A 158 7.92 5.50 -5.73
N GLU A 159 6.94 5.89 -6.54
CA GLU A 159 6.82 5.45 -7.94
C GLU A 159 8.05 5.85 -8.77
N THR A 160 8.54 7.07 -8.58
CA THR A 160 9.76 7.55 -9.25
C THR A 160 10.97 6.68 -8.90
N CYS A 161 11.17 6.38 -7.61
CA CYS A 161 12.25 5.52 -7.14
C CYS A 161 12.14 4.11 -7.71
N LEU A 162 10.95 3.51 -7.70
CA LEU A 162 10.74 2.17 -8.23
C LEU A 162 11.06 2.05 -9.72
N ARG A 163 10.71 3.07 -10.52
CA ARG A 163 10.98 3.12 -11.98
C ARG A 163 12.44 3.39 -12.34
N GLN A 164 13.19 4.04 -11.46
CA GLN A 164 14.62 4.32 -11.67
C GLN A 164 15.53 3.10 -11.41
N ASN A 165 14.95 1.99 -10.91
CA ASN A 165 15.56 0.66 -10.76
C ASN A 165 16.73 0.57 -9.77
N ASP A 166 16.45 0.17 -8.52
CA ASP A 166 17.37 -0.59 -7.64
C ASP A 166 16.69 -1.18 -6.38
N PHE A 167 15.38 -1.48 -6.41
CA PHE A 167 14.62 -1.84 -5.20
C PHE A 167 13.88 -3.18 -5.32
N GLY A 168 14.65 -4.24 -5.59
CA GLY A 168 14.16 -5.62 -5.49
C GLY A 168 13.05 -5.99 -6.47
N ASN A 169 12.18 -6.90 -6.04
CA ASN A 169 11.12 -7.47 -6.88
C ASN A 169 10.09 -6.43 -7.33
N ALA A 170 9.77 -5.44 -6.49
CA ALA A 170 8.82 -4.39 -6.83
C ALA A 170 9.28 -3.54 -8.04
N SER A 171 10.54 -3.10 -8.03
CA SER A 171 11.15 -2.40 -9.17
C SER A 171 11.17 -3.27 -10.43
N ARG A 172 11.52 -4.56 -10.29
CA ARG A 172 11.55 -5.48 -11.44
C ARG A 172 10.18 -5.63 -12.08
N LEU A 173 9.12 -5.80 -11.28
CA LEU A 173 7.76 -5.91 -11.78
C LEU A 173 7.35 -4.70 -12.62
N ILE A 174 7.56 -3.49 -12.09
CA ILE A 174 7.18 -2.24 -12.76
C ILE A 174 7.90 -2.06 -14.09
N ASN A 175 9.11 -2.60 -14.22
CA ASN A 175 9.89 -2.47 -15.45
C ASN A 175 9.56 -3.54 -16.51
N ILE A 176 8.98 -4.68 -16.12
CA ILE A 176 8.57 -5.73 -17.06
C ILE A 176 7.08 -5.73 -17.40
N LYS A 177 6.24 -5.12 -16.55
CA LYS A 177 4.80 -4.99 -16.75
C LYS A 177 4.41 -3.53 -17.00
N ARG A 178 3.31 -3.31 -17.72
CA ARG A 178 2.75 -1.96 -17.86
C ARG A 178 1.93 -1.61 -16.64
N ILE A 179 2.56 -0.99 -15.64
CA ILE A 179 1.90 -0.55 -14.40
C ILE A 179 1.67 0.96 -14.43
N THR A 180 0.42 1.38 -14.25
CA THR A 180 0.04 2.77 -14.00
C THR A 180 -0.53 2.91 -12.60
N SER A 181 -0.30 4.07 -11.99
CA SER A 181 -0.74 4.38 -10.64
C SER A 181 -1.31 5.80 -10.59
N SER A 182 -2.34 5.99 -9.80
CA SER A 182 -2.96 7.29 -9.54
C SER A 182 -3.30 7.44 -8.06
N PHE A 183 -3.35 8.68 -7.60
CA PHE A 183 -3.79 9.02 -6.26
C PHE A 183 -5.08 9.83 -6.33
N ILE A 184 -6.07 9.44 -5.54
CA ILE A 184 -7.35 10.13 -5.41
C ILE A 184 -7.55 10.49 -3.95
N TYR A 185 -7.74 11.78 -3.70
CA TYR A 185 -8.26 12.22 -2.41
C TYR A 185 -9.70 11.76 -2.24
N ALA A 186 -9.96 10.90 -1.26
CA ALA A 186 -11.27 10.35 -0.99
C ALA A 186 -11.53 10.26 0.52
N ASP A 187 -12.49 11.05 1.00
CA ASP A 187 -13.09 10.82 2.32
C ASP A 187 -14.26 9.86 2.18
N LEU A 188 -13.99 8.58 2.42
CA LEU A 188 -14.97 7.49 2.27
C LEU A 188 -16.10 7.52 3.30
N ARG A 189 -15.99 8.36 4.35
CA ARG A 189 -17.07 8.58 5.32
C ARG A 189 -18.16 9.50 4.77
N ASN A 190 -17.79 10.37 3.84
CA ASN A 190 -18.72 11.27 3.18
C ASN A 190 -19.22 10.65 1.88
N LYS A 191 -20.42 11.04 1.42
CA LYS A 191 -20.90 10.73 0.06
C LYS A 191 -20.04 11.50 -0.94
N GLY A 192 -18.80 11.05 -1.13
CA GLY A 192 -17.83 11.77 -1.94
C GLY A 192 -18.18 11.70 -3.44
N PRO A 193 -17.30 12.28 -4.27
CA PRO A 193 -17.55 12.45 -5.70
C PRO A 193 -17.76 11.11 -6.42
N ALA A 194 -18.54 11.15 -7.52
CA ALA A 194 -18.86 9.96 -8.33
C ALA A 194 -17.63 9.17 -8.81
N GLU A 195 -16.47 9.84 -8.88
CA GLU A 195 -15.21 9.31 -9.36
C GLU A 195 -14.64 8.15 -8.51
N TRP A 196 -14.57 8.26 -7.18
CA TRP A 196 -14.01 7.16 -6.37
C TRP A 196 -14.95 5.94 -6.34
N ARG A 197 -16.27 6.16 -6.41
CA ARG A 197 -17.27 5.08 -6.52
C ARG A 197 -17.12 4.32 -7.83
N LEU A 198 -16.89 5.04 -8.93
CA LEU A 198 -16.64 4.43 -10.23
C LEU A 198 -15.40 3.55 -10.19
N ASN A 199 -14.30 4.03 -9.60
CA ASN A 199 -13.07 3.26 -9.45
C ASN A 199 -13.29 1.98 -8.62
N LEU A 200 -13.97 2.07 -7.47
CA LEU A 200 -14.30 0.88 -6.66
C LEU A 200 -15.17 -0.14 -7.42
N ARG A 201 -16.16 0.33 -8.18
CA ARG A 201 -17.04 -0.55 -8.98
C ARG A 201 -16.31 -1.27 -10.12
N LEU A 202 -15.27 -0.65 -10.65
CA LEU A 202 -14.47 -1.19 -11.76
C LEU A 202 -13.26 -2.00 -11.29
N ALA A 203 -13.03 -2.10 -9.98
CA ALA A 203 -11.88 -2.79 -9.41
C ALA A 203 -12.04 -4.32 -9.53
N ASP A 204 -10.94 -4.99 -9.88
CA ASP A 204 -10.79 -6.44 -9.77
C ASP A 204 -10.40 -6.84 -8.35
N ILE A 205 -9.56 -6.00 -7.72
CA ILE A 205 -9.09 -6.18 -6.35
C ILE A 205 -9.29 -4.86 -5.61
N VAL A 206 -10.02 -4.93 -4.50
CA VAL A 206 -10.09 -3.83 -3.52
C VAL A 206 -9.21 -4.19 -2.34
N TRP A 207 -8.09 -3.49 -2.21
CA TRP A 207 -7.13 -3.66 -1.13
C TRP A 207 -7.47 -2.72 0.03
N MET A 208 -7.68 -3.30 1.23
CA MET A 208 -8.06 -2.57 2.43
C MET A 208 -7.16 -2.96 3.60
N LYS A 209 -6.04 -2.25 3.79
CA LYS A 209 -5.14 -2.50 4.90
C LYS A 209 -5.35 -1.48 6.02
N GLY A 210 -5.61 -1.95 7.24
CA GLY A 210 -5.80 -1.06 8.40
C GLY A 210 -7.11 -0.23 8.35
N VAL A 211 -7.86 -0.30 7.26
CA VAL A 211 -9.14 0.38 7.08
C VAL A 211 -10.17 -0.12 8.08
N ARG A 212 -10.17 -1.43 8.43
CA ARG A 212 -11.12 -1.98 9.42
C ARG A 212 -10.99 -1.39 10.82
N SER A 213 -9.82 -0.86 11.18
CA SER A 213 -9.62 -0.12 12.44
C SER A 213 -10.02 1.35 12.35
N ILE A 214 -10.18 1.90 11.15
CA ILE A 214 -10.49 3.32 10.90
C ILE A 214 -11.98 3.54 10.58
N LEU A 215 -12.66 2.50 10.07
CA LEU A 215 -14.11 2.47 9.88
C LEU A 215 -14.79 2.26 11.23
N ARG A 216 -15.69 3.19 11.57
CA ARG A 216 -16.36 3.28 12.88
C ARG A 216 -17.40 2.18 13.09
N ASP A 217 -17.98 1.66 12.01
CA ASP A 217 -19.02 0.63 12.05
C ASP A 217 -19.06 -0.26 10.79
N ASP A 218 -19.92 -1.28 10.82
CA ASP A 218 -20.15 -2.20 9.70
C ASP A 218 -20.90 -1.55 8.53
N SER A 219 -21.52 -0.38 8.71
CA SER A 219 -22.21 0.34 7.63
C SER A 219 -21.23 1.06 6.71
N GLU A 220 -20.14 1.61 7.25
CA GLU A 220 -19.05 2.17 6.44
C GLU A 220 -18.30 1.07 5.68
N ARG A 221 -18.16 -0.12 6.28
CA ARG A 221 -17.66 -1.32 5.58
C ARG A 221 -18.61 -1.74 4.46
N TYR A 222 -19.90 -1.79 4.77
CA TYR A 222 -20.94 -2.13 3.82
C TYR A 222 -20.97 -1.16 2.63
N MET A 223 -20.73 0.14 2.81
CA MET A 223 -20.65 1.07 1.67
C MET A 223 -19.52 0.74 0.69
N ILE A 224 -18.34 0.38 1.20
CA ILE A 224 -17.20 0.03 0.34
C ILE A 224 -17.46 -1.32 -0.34
N THR A 225 -17.93 -2.31 0.41
CA THR A 225 -18.22 -3.64 -0.16
C THR A 225 -19.43 -3.63 -1.10
N ALA A 226 -20.51 -2.91 -0.78
CA ALA A 226 -21.72 -2.83 -1.59
C ALA A 226 -21.44 -2.18 -2.95
N VAL A 227 -20.68 -1.09 -2.99
CA VAL A 227 -20.26 -0.44 -4.24
C VAL A 227 -19.41 -1.39 -5.11
N SER A 228 -18.61 -2.27 -4.49
CA SER A 228 -17.83 -3.27 -5.22
C SER A 228 -18.66 -4.48 -5.68
N THR A 229 -19.76 -4.82 -5.00
CA THR A 229 -20.58 -6.02 -5.27
C THR A 229 -21.84 -5.77 -6.09
N GLU A 230 -22.27 -4.52 -6.31
CA GLU A 230 -23.44 -4.16 -7.14
C GLU A 230 -23.40 -4.70 -8.59
N ASN A 231 -22.25 -5.22 -9.04
CA ASN A 231 -22.11 -5.89 -10.34
C ASN A 231 -22.59 -7.36 -10.35
N PHE A 232 -22.72 -8.05 -9.21
CA PHE A 232 -23.11 -9.47 -9.22
C PHE A 232 -24.62 -9.68 -9.47
N SER A 233 -25.46 -8.68 -9.18
CA SER A 233 -26.92 -8.77 -9.34
C SER A 233 -27.45 -8.39 -10.72
N ASN A 234 -26.59 -7.91 -11.62
CA ASN A 234 -26.98 -7.55 -13.01
C ASN A 234 -26.46 -8.56 -14.06
N TYR A 235 -25.87 -9.67 -13.61
CA TYR A 235 -25.34 -10.75 -14.46
C TYR A 235 -25.89 -12.14 -14.10
N ILE A 236 -27.02 -12.23 -13.39
CA ILE A 236 -27.83 -13.45 -13.26
C ILE A 236 -29.16 -13.24 -13.97
#